data_AF-A0A176VE63-F1
#
_entry.id   AF-A0A176VE63-F1
#
_cell.length_a   1.000
_cell.length_b   1.000
_cell.length_c   1.000
_cell.angle_alpha   90.00
_cell.angle_beta   90.00
_cell.angle_gamma   90.00
#
_symmetry.space_group_name_H-M   'P 1'
#
loop_
_entity.id
_entity.type
_entity.pdbx_description
1 polymer ?
#
loop_
_entity_poly.entity_id
_entity_poly.type
_entity_poly.pdbx_seq_one_letter_code
_entity_poly.pdbx_strand_id
1 'polypeptide(L)'
;MREPLSMAAEVMPSRKKPALQHHHHHNANGQVSSGHQKSLGDEAEREVGALPKLQRCPTAGHKPDKYDDLEDLEYPPALYSGMEQYLPGDLLSASRDKKISFLERILAKYRPNGERARKHREYRERIRYNYQPLHEELYSLDPDRFFDRTFLDAVKDGSEEALRKIITEHSPGVYTFNMLDATFCSMMLEEVEHFENWALEAKVKVMRPNTMNNYGAVLDDIGMEGMLNELMINFINPMAAGEYMQSSFGNKLISCGRAVKGLIMSEETVGKRDIEEKIVEPYKSVLFANVGGSSLDTHHGFVVEYSMDRDLDLGFHVDDSEVTLNVCLGKDFDGGELFFRGVRCDKHVNGESRPEEVLEYSHVPGRAILHAGRHRHGAKAITAGQRTNLILWCRSSEFRELKKYQRDFSSWCGECLVRRKERRRRLSNAKRQLAT
;
A
#
# COMPACT_ATOMS: atom_id res chain seq x y z
N MET A 1 45.22 11.59 40.83
CA MET A 1 45.23 10.28 40.13
C MET A 1 44.70 9.21 41.07
N ARG A 2 43.40 8.91 40.97
CA ARG A 2 42.77 7.72 41.55
C ARG A 2 41.59 7.39 40.65
N GLU A 3 41.73 6.30 39.90
CA GLU A 3 40.60 5.63 39.25
C GLU A 3 39.66 5.08 40.32
N PRO A 4 38.36 4.93 40.00
CA PRO A 4 37.55 3.89 40.58
C PRO A 4 37.09 2.86 39.54
N LEU A 5 37.30 1.62 39.96
CA LEU A 5 36.82 0.33 39.48
C LEU A 5 35.35 0.29 39.00
N SER A 6 35.17 -0.51 37.95
CA SER A 6 33.91 -0.97 37.38
C SER A 6 33.10 -1.83 38.37
N MET A 7 31.78 -1.60 38.44
CA MET A 7 30.83 -2.63 38.88
C MET A 7 29.90 -2.96 37.71
N ALA A 8 29.93 -4.24 37.34
CA ALA A 8 29.03 -4.87 36.39
C ALA A 8 27.60 -4.95 36.99
N ALA A 9 26.59 -4.58 36.21
CA ALA A 9 25.19 -4.83 36.52
C ALA A 9 24.75 -6.10 35.77
N GLU A 10 24.34 -7.11 36.55
CA GLU A 10 23.78 -8.38 36.07
C GLU A 10 22.41 -8.18 35.41
N VAL A 11 22.24 -8.78 34.24
CA VAL A 11 21.00 -8.79 33.45
C VAL A 11 20.10 -9.93 33.96
N MET A 12 18.93 -9.58 34.50
CA MET A 12 17.87 -10.54 34.86
C MET A 12 16.99 -10.87 33.63
N PRO A 13 16.64 -12.16 33.38
CA PRO A 13 15.87 -12.55 32.21
C PRO A 13 14.35 -12.34 32.38
N SER A 14 13.73 -11.79 31.33
CA SER A 14 12.30 -11.49 31.25
C SER A 14 11.42 -12.75 31.13
N ARG A 15 10.34 -12.79 31.91
CA ARG A 15 9.38 -13.91 32.00
C ARG A 15 8.49 -14.00 30.75
N LYS A 16 8.54 -15.15 30.06
CA LYS A 16 7.62 -15.54 28.98
C LYS A 16 6.22 -15.88 29.53
N LYS A 17 5.16 -15.36 28.92
CA LYS A 17 3.76 -15.82 29.12
C LYS A 17 3.43 -16.99 28.18
N PRO A 18 2.67 -18.01 28.63
CA PRO A 18 2.43 -19.24 27.84
C PRO A 18 1.23 -19.13 26.89
N ALA A 19 1.30 -19.90 25.80
CA ALA A 19 0.28 -20.07 24.78
C ALA A 19 -0.79 -21.09 25.20
N LEU A 20 -2.07 -20.78 24.94
CA LEU A 20 -3.22 -21.66 25.14
C LEU A 20 -3.43 -22.55 23.90
N GLN A 21 -3.31 -23.87 24.07
CA GLN A 21 -3.74 -24.89 23.12
C GLN A 21 -5.19 -25.30 23.42
N HIS A 22 -6.06 -25.25 22.42
CA HIS A 22 -7.39 -25.86 22.49
C HIS A 22 -7.37 -27.27 21.89
N HIS A 23 -7.50 -28.27 22.76
CA HIS A 23 -7.97 -29.61 22.41
C HIS A 23 -9.49 -29.66 22.62
N HIS A 24 -10.25 -30.20 21.66
CA HIS A 24 -11.54 -30.80 21.98
C HIS A 24 -11.79 -32.09 21.19
N HIS A 25 -12.17 -33.10 21.99
CA HIS A 25 -12.51 -34.47 21.67
C HIS A 25 -13.80 -34.60 20.85
N HIS A 26 -13.80 -35.61 19.97
CA HIS A 26 -14.99 -36.29 19.47
C HIS A 26 -15.75 -37.02 20.59
N ASN A 27 -17.08 -36.97 20.58
CA ASN A 27 -17.88 -38.14 20.93
C ASN A 27 -19.26 -38.12 20.21
N ALA A 28 -19.78 -39.32 19.99
CA ALA A 28 -20.89 -39.65 19.09
C ALA A 28 -22.18 -40.09 19.82
N ASN A 29 -23.29 -40.03 19.07
CA ASN A 29 -24.54 -40.80 19.15
C ASN A 29 -25.55 -40.60 20.31
N GLY A 30 -26.86 -40.59 19.96
CA GLY A 30 -27.90 -41.07 20.87
C GLY A 30 -29.30 -40.40 20.85
N GLN A 31 -30.00 -40.44 19.72
CA GLN A 31 -31.44 -40.73 19.50
C GLN A 31 -32.54 -40.59 20.61
N VAL A 32 -33.70 -40.07 20.15
CA VAL A 32 -35.14 -40.25 20.51
C VAL A 32 -35.82 -39.43 21.63
N SER A 33 -36.76 -38.55 21.25
CA SER A 33 -38.23 -38.72 21.37
C SER A 33 -39.01 -37.41 21.54
N SER A 34 -40.23 -37.42 21.03
CA SER A 34 -41.16 -36.32 20.79
C SER A 34 -41.91 -35.80 22.02
N GLY A 35 -42.21 -34.50 22.05
CA GLY A 35 -43.28 -33.94 22.88
C GLY A 35 -43.53 -32.46 22.56
N HIS A 36 -44.59 -32.17 21.80
CA HIS A 36 -45.09 -30.82 21.56
C HIS A 36 -45.95 -30.36 22.76
N GLN A 37 -45.57 -29.26 23.42
CA GLN A 37 -46.50 -28.36 24.10
C GLN A 37 -46.08 -26.92 23.78
N LYS A 38 -46.95 -26.19 23.07
CA LYS A 38 -46.79 -24.77 22.72
C LYS A 38 -47.06 -23.90 23.95
N SER A 39 -46.19 -22.94 24.23
CA SER A 39 -46.53 -21.70 24.93
C SER A 39 -45.96 -20.51 24.17
N LEU A 40 -46.79 -19.49 24.01
CA LEU A 40 -46.64 -18.34 23.13
C LEU A 40 -45.54 -17.40 23.65
N GLY A 41 -44.55 -17.13 22.80
CA GLY A 41 -43.41 -16.25 23.11
C GLY A 41 -42.35 -16.16 22.00
N ASP A 42 -42.31 -17.14 21.08
CA ASP A 42 -41.24 -17.27 20.07
C ASP A 42 -41.67 -16.89 18.63
N GLU A 43 -42.47 -15.83 18.45
CA GLU A 43 -42.85 -15.37 17.09
C GLU A 43 -42.02 -14.20 16.54
N ALA A 44 -40.96 -13.76 17.24
CA ALA A 44 -40.11 -12.65 16.78
C ALA A 44 -38.67 -13.03 16.35
N GLU A 45 -38.23 -14.28 16.51
CA GLU A 45 -36.83 -14.68 16.23
C GLU A 45 -36.67 -15.85 15.22
N ARG A 46 -37.70 -16.16 14.43
CA ARG A 46 -37.63 -17.20 13.38
C ARG A 46 -37.84 -16.62 11.97
N GLU A 47 -36.92 -15.79 11.52
CA GLU A 47 -36.78 -15.55 10.07
C GLU A 47 -35.35 -15.15 9.64
N VAL A 48 -34.33 -15.84 10.15
CA VAL A 48 -33.04 -15.92 9.43
C VAL A 48 -33.21 -16.98 8.34
N GLY A 49 -33.97 -16.62 7.30
CA GLY A 49 -34.26 -17.46 6.16
C GLY A 49 -33.00 -17.90 5.42
N ALA A 50 -33.01 -19.14 4.93
CA ALA A 50 -31.97 -19.70 4.09
C ALA A 50 -31.59 -18.71 2.97
N LEU A 51 -30.28 -18.53 2.80
CA LEU A 51 -29.73 -17.54 1.88
C LEU A 51 -30.22 -17.77 0.43
N PRO A 52 -30.56 -16.71 -0.31
CA PRO A 52 -30.96 -16.83 -1.70
C PRO A 52 -29.82 -17.41 -2.55
N LYS A 53 -30.13 -18.36 -3.42
CA LYS A 53 -29.16 -19.03 -4.31
C LYS A 53 -29.63 -18.98 -5.74
N LEU A 54 -28.69 -18.77 -6.65
CA LEU A 54 -28.90 -19.02 -8.06
C LEU A 54 -29.00 -20.52 -8.32
N GLN A 55 -29.73 -20.88 -9.37
CA GLN A 55 -29.78 -22.23 -9.91
C GLN A 55 -28.41 -22.63 -10.48
N ARG A 56 -28.09 -23.92 -10.44
CA ARG A 56 -26.81 -24.44 -10.96
C ARG A 56 -26.76 -24.47 -12.48
N CYS A 57 -27.91 -24.51 -13.13
CA CYS A 57 -28.06 -24.57 -14.59
C CYS A 57 -28.86 -23.36 -15.06
N PRO A 58 -28.53 -22.78 -16.22
CA PRO A 58 -29.33 -21.70 -16.79
C PRO A 58 -30.68 -22.23 -17.25
N THR A 59 -31.72 -21.41 -17.11
CA THR A 59 -33.06 -21.70 -17.62
C THR A 59 -33.06 -21.52 -19.14
N ALA A 60 -33.25 -22.63 -19.86
CA ALA A 60 -33.23 -22.64 -21.32
C ALA A 60 -34.33 -21.74 -21.91
N GLY A 61 -33.94 -20.84 -22.82
CA GLY A 61 -34.86 -19.98 -23.55
C GLY A 61 -35.32 -18.71 -22.81
N HIS A 62 -34.80 -18.45 -21.61
CA HIS A 62 -35.06 -17.17 -20.93
C HIS A 62 -34.41 -16.01 -21.69
N LYS A 63 -35.19 -14.94 -21.92
CA LYS A 63 -34.69 -13.67 -22.45
C LYS A 63 -34.49 -12.71 -21.28
N PRO A 64 -33.24 -12.36 -20.93
CA PRO A 64 -32.98 -11.44 -19.84
C PRO A 64 -33.48 -10.04 -20.17
N ASP A 65 -33.79 -9.28 -19.12
CA ASP A 65 -34.07 -7.86 -19.21
C ASP A 65 -32.80 -7.09 -19.61
N LYS A 66 -33.01 -5.91 -20.18
CA LYS A 66 -31.94 -4.92 -20.40
C LYS A 66 -31.80 -4.05 -19.16
N TYR A 67 -30.55 -3.82 -18.78
CA TYR A 67 -30.17 -3.01 -17.63
C TYR A 67 -29.30 -1.81 -18.02
N ASP A 68 -29.08 -1.58 -19.32
CA ASP A 68 -28.22 -0.51 -19.84
C ASP A 68 -28.77 0.90 -19.53
N ASP A 69 -30.05 1.00 -19.16
CA ASP A 69 -30.75 2.24 -18.81
C ASP A 69 -30.60 2.64 -17.32
N LEU A 70 -29.94 1.82 -16.50
CA LEU A 70 -29.76 2.08 -15.07
C LEU A 70 -28.35 2.65 -14.81
N GLU A 71 -28.28 3.93 -14.45
CA GLU A 71 -27.03 4.64 -14.19
C GLU A 71 -26.40 4.28 -12.83
N ASP A 72 -27.19 3.75 -11.89
CA ASP A 72 -26.80 3.49 -10.49
C ASP A 72 -26.35 2.03 -10.20
N LEU A 73 -26.11 1.22 -11.23
CA LEU A 73 -25.69 -0.18 -11.03
C LEU A 73 -24.22 -0.28 -10.62
N GLU A 74 -23.95 -0.99 -9.51
CA GLU A 74 -22.59 -1.19 -9.00
C GLU A 74 -21.73 -2.13 -9.88
N TYR A 75 -22.36 -2.93 -10.74
CA TYR A 75 -21.68 -3.83 -11.69
C TYR A 75 -22.14 -3.57 -13.13
N PRO A 76 -21.34 -3.94 -14.14
CA PRO A 76 -21.73 -3.79 -15.53
C PRO A 76 -23.11 -4.40 -15.80
N PRO A 77 -24.02 -3.71 -16.52
CA PRO A 77 -25.36 -4.21 -16.88
C PRO A 77 -25.37 -5.65 -17.45
N ALA A 78 -24.33 -5.98 -18.23
CA ALA A 78 -24.14 -7.31 -18.80
C ALA A 78 -24.02 -8.44 -17.76
N LEU A 79 -23.52 -8.14 -16.54
CA LEU A 79 -23.46 -9.11 -15.46
C LEU A 79 -24.87 -9.46 -14.95
N TYR A 80 -25.73 -8.47 -14.77
CA TYR A 80 -27.11 -8.67 -14.33
C TYR A 80 -27.90 -9.49 -15.37
N SER A 81 -27.84 -9.10 -16.65
CA SER A 81 -28.48 -9.87 -17.74
C SER A 81 -27.93 -11.30 -17.84
N GLY A 82 -26.63 -11.49 -17.61
CA GLY A 82 -25.98 -12.81 -17.62
C GLY A 82 -26.40 -13.70 -16.45
N MET A 83 -26.75 -13.12 -15.29
CA MET A 83 -27.15 -13.83 -14.08
C MET A 83 -28.65 -14.15 -14.04
N GLU A 84 -29.49 -13.39 -14.74
CA GLU A 84 -30.95 -13.60 -14.76
C GLU A 84 -31.35 -15.03 -15.14
N GLN A 85 -30.67 -15.63 -16.13
CA GLN A 85 -30.94 -17.01 -16.55
C GLN A 85 -30.75 -18.04 -15.43
N TYR A 86 -30.08 -17.69 -14.34
CA TYR A 86 -29.88 -18.55 -13.17
C TYR A 86 -30.80 -18.20 -11.99
N LEU A 87 -31.75 -17.27 -12.15
CA LEU A 87 -32.73 -16.96 -11.10
C LEU A 87 -33.67 -18.16 -10.87
N PRO A 88 -34.16 -18.36 -9.63
CA PRO A 88 -35.26 -19.29 -9.37
C PRO A 88 -36.47 -19.01 -10.27
N GLY A 89 -37.23 -20.04 -10.63
CA GLY A 89 -38.37 -19.95 -11.56
C GLY A 89 -39.36 -18.84 -11.20
N ASP A 90 -39.61 -18.68 -9.90
CA ASP A 90 -40.54 -17.69 -9.33
C ASP A 90 -40.08 -16.23 -9.53
N LEU A 91 -38.78 -16.03 -9.72
CA LEU A 91 -38.15 -14.71 -9.92
C LEU A 91 -37.89 -14.39 -11.40
N LEU A 92 -37.86 -15.39 -12.29
CA LEU A 92 -37.70 -15.16 -13.74
C LEU A 92 -38.88 -14.36 -14.33
N SER A 93 -40.07 -14.55 -13.78
CA SER A 93 -41.30 -13.82 -14.16
C SER A 93 -41.56 -12.59 -13.30
N ALA A 94 -40.71 -12.29 -12.31
CA ALA A 94 -40.86 -11.13 -11.44
C ALA A 94 -40.48 -9.82 -12.17
N SER A 95 -40.84 -8.68 -11.56
CA SER A 95 -40.44 -7.38 -12.09
C SER A 95 -38.92 -7.21 -12.07
N ARG A 96 -38.43 -6.39 -13.01
CA ARG A 96 -37.01 -6.04 -13.16
C ARG A 96 -36.38 -5.59 -11.83
N ASP A 97 -37.06 -4.75 -11.06
CA ASP A 97 -36.57 -4.26 -9.75
C ASP A 97 -36.41 -5.37 -8.70
N LYS A 98 -37.32 -6.35 -8.69
CA LYS A 98 -37.22 -7.51 -7.78
C LYS A 98 -36.07 -8.44 -8.17
N LYS A 99 -35.81 -8.60 -9.46
CA LYS A 99 -34.65 -9.34 -9.97
C LYS A 99 -33.36 -8.63 -9.58
N ILE A 100 -33.28 -7.31 -9.76
CA ILE A 100 -32.12 -6.50 -9.37
C ILE A 100 -31.86 -6.64 -7.88
N SER A 101 -32.85 -6.39 -7.03
CA SER A 101 -32.70 -6.48 -5.58
C SER A 101 -32.23 -7.87 -5.12
N PHE A 102 -32.70 -8.93 -5.77
CA PHE A 102 -32.26 -10.30 -5.50
C PHE A 102 -30.82 -10.55 -5.95
N LEU A 103 -30.45 -10.12 -7.17
CA LEU A 103 -29.11 -10.26 -7.72
C LEU A 103 -28.08 -9.44 -6.92
N GLU A 104 -28.43 -8.23 -6.49
CA GLU A 104 -27.59 -7.38 -5.63
C GLU A 104 -27.30 -8.05 -4.29
N ARG A 105 -28.29 -8.67 -3.66
CA ARG A 105 -28.09 -9.45 -2.41
C ARG A 105 -27.12 -10.61 -2.59
N ILE A 106 -27.08 -11.23 -3.77
CA ILE A 106 -26.15 -12.32 -4.09
C ILE A 106 -24.76 -11.76 -4.37
N LEU A 107 -24.66 -10.76 -5.25
CA LEU A 107 -23.39 -10.10 -5.60
C LEU A 107 -22.71 -9.47 -4.39
N ALA A 108 -23.49 -8.97 -3.42
CA ALA A 108 -22.99 -8.45 -2.15
C ALA A 108 -22.05 -9.43 -1.40
N LYS A 109 -22.26 -10.75 -1.54
CA LYS A 109 -21.40 -11.77 -0.90
C LYS A 109 -20.09 -12.03 -1.63
N TYR A 110 -20.09 -11.85 -2.95
CA TYR A 110 -18.92 -12.11 -3.78
C TYR A 110 -18.07 -10.87 -3.95
N ARG A 111 -18.51 -9.72 -3.42
CA ARG A 111 -17.64 -8.56 -3.23
C ARG A 111 -16.45 -8.98 -2.37
N PRO A 112 -15.23 -9.09 -2.92
CA PRO A 112 -14.05 -9.18 -2.09
C PRO A 112 -14.04 -7.88 -1.27
N ASN A 113 -14.16 -7.98 0.05
CA ASN A 113 -14.27 -6.82 0.96
C ASN A 113 -15.57 -5.98 0.91
N GLY A 114 -16.66 -6.42 0.27
CA GLY A 114 -17.82 -5.55 0.01
C GLY A 114 -18.48 -4.88 1.20
N GLU A 115 -18.76 -5.65 2.26
CA GLU A 115 -19.37 -5.08 3.46
C GLU A 115 -18.39 -4.15 4.20
N ARG A 116 -17.10 -4.50 4.22
CA ARG A 116 -16.05 -3.67 4.81
C ARG A 116 -15.86 -2.37 4.01
N ALA A 117 -15.81 -2.47 2.68
CA ALA A 117 -15.69 -1.34 1.77
C ALA A 117 -16.93 -0.44 1.83
N ARG A 118 -18.14 -1.02 1.90
CA ARG A 118 -19.38 -0.26 2.12
C ARG A 118 -19.34 0.50 3.45
N LYS A 119 -19.03 -0.19 4.57
CA LYS A 119 -18.90 0.46 5.88
C LYS A 119 -17.84 1.56 5.89
N HIS A 120 -16.74 1.36 5.16
CA HIS A 120 -15.69 2.36 5.03
C HIS A 120 -16.14 3.56 4.19
N ARG A 121 -16.86 3.35 3.08
CA ARG A 121 -17.49 4.44 2.31
C ARG A 121 -18.47 5.24 3.16
N GLU A 122 -19.37 4.57 3.88
CA GLU A 122 -20.33 5.24 4.78
C GLU A 122 -19.64 6.02 5.89
N TYR A 123 -18.52 5.50 6.40
CA TYR A 123 -17.68 6.21 7.36
C TYR A 123 -17.09 7.49 6.76
N ARG A 124 -16.50 7.42 5.55
CA ARG A 124 -15.93 8.58 4.84
C ARG A 124 -16.99 9.61 4.50
N GLU A 125 -18.16 9.19 4.02
CA GLU A 125 -19.29 10.08 3.74
C GLU A 125 -19.78 10.81 5.00
N ARG A 126 -19.87 10.10 6.14
CA ARG A 126 -20.24 10.71 7.41
C ARG A 126 -19.23 11.75 7.86
N ILE A 127 -17.92 11.50 7.71
CA ILE A 127 -16.90 12.50 8.03
C ILE A 127 -17.05 13.69 7.11
N ARG A 128 -17.09 13.45 5.79
CA ARG A 128 -17.20 14.50 4.77
C ARG A 128 -18.39 15.46 4.99
N TYR A 129 -19.51 14.96 5.51
CA TYR A 129 -20.70 15.79 5.75
C TYR A 129 -20.65 16.58 7.06
N ASN A 130 -19.96 16.07 8.08
CA ASN A 130 -20.04 16.60 9.45
C ASN A 130 -18.75 17.26 9.95
N TYR A 131 -17.61 16.94 9.34
CA TYR A 131 -16.32 17.54 9.65
C TYR A 131 -16.12 18.80 8.80
N GLN A 132 -15.70 19.88 9.44
CA GLN A 132 -15.32 21.14 8.80
C GLN A 132 -13.80 21.28 8.86
N PRO A 133 -13.10 21.24 7.71
CA PRO A 133 -11.66 21.45 7.65
C PRO A 133 -11.23 22.75 8.33
N LEU A 134 -10.07 22.74 8.99
CA LEU A 134 -9.45 23.95 9.54
C LEU A 134 -8.70 24.71 8.43
N HIS A 135 -7.99 23.96 7.59
CA HIS A 135 -7.19 24.46 6.48
C HIS A 135 -7.70 23.88 5.16
N GLU A 136 -8.73 24.53 4.59
CA GLU A 136 -9.35 24.11 3.32
C GLU A 136 -8.33 24.02 2.16
N GLU A 137 -7.27 24.82 2.21
CA GLU A 137 -6.19 24.78 1.23
C GLU A 137 -5.50 23.42 1.13
N LEU A 138 -5.38 22.64 2.22
CA LEU A 138 -4.71 21.33 2.21
C LEU A 138 -5.41 20.28 1.33
N TYR A 139 -6.67 20.54 0.97
CA TYR A 139 -7.50 19.61 0.21
C TYR A 139 -7.29 19.70 -1.30
N SER A 140 -6.57 20.72 -1.77
CA SER A 140 -6.11 20.86 -3.15
C SER A 140 -4.61 21.09 -3.17
N LEU A 141 -3.90 20.37 -4.02
CA LEU A 141 -2.44 20.52 -4.12
C LEU A 141 -2.09 21.89 -4.73
N ASP A 142 -1.47 22.78 -3.95
CA ASP A 142 -0.83 24.02 -4.43
C ASP A 142 0.70 23.86 -4.37
N PRO A 143 1.37 23.53 -5.49
CA PRO A 143 2.79 23.24 -5.49
C PRO A 143 3.66 24.40 -5.00
N ASP A 144 3.30 25.64 -5.33
CA ASP A 144 4.12 26.81 -5.00
C ASP A 144 4.02 27.20 -3.51
N ARG A 145 2.98 26.73 -2.79
CA ARG A 145 2.84 26.89 -1.35
C ARG A 145 3.34 25.71 -0.53
N PHE A 146 3.22 24.49 -1.08
CA PHE A 146 3.38 23.28 -0.26
C PHE A 146 4.80 22.74 -0.31
N PHE A 147 5.53 23.01 -1.39
CA PHE A 147 6.84 22.44 -1.60
C PHE A 147 7.98 23.41 -1.31
N ASP A 148 9.08 22.85 -0.83
CA ASP A 148 10.37 23.52 -0.83
C ASP A 148 10.72 24.00 -2.25
N ARG A 149 11.22 25.24 -2.34
CA ARG A 149 11.48 25.88 -3.63
C ARG A 149 12.50 25.11 -4.47
N THR A 150 13.55 24.58 -3.84
CA THR A 150 14.60 23.84 -4.55
C THR A 150 14.09 22.51 -5.10
N PHE A 151 13.19 21.86 -4.34
CA PHE A 151 12.48 20.68 -4.82
C PHE A 151 11.59 20.99 -6.02
N LEU A 152 10.73 22.00 -5.89
CA LEU A 152 9.79 22.36 -6.93
C LEU A 152 10.49 22.77 -8.22
N ASP A 153 11.55 23.57 -8.13
CA ASP A 153 12.32 24.01 -9.29
C ASP A 153 13.01 22.81 -9.97
N ALA A 154 13.55 21.85 -9.22
CA ALA A 154 14.17 20.65 -9.79
C ALA A 154 13.16 19.71 -10.47
N VAL A 155 11.97 19.55 -9.88
CA VAL A 155 10.90 18.75 -10.50
C VAL A 155 10.35 19.42 -11.75
N LYS A 156 10.19 20.75 -11.74
CA LYS A 156 9.76 21.56 -12.90
C LYS A 156 10.79 21.50 -14.03
N ASP A 157 12.09 21.53 -13.71
CA ASP A 157 13.17 21.38 -14.70
C ASP A 157 13.18 19.98 -15.33
N GLY A 158 13.01 18.95 -14.49
CA GLY A 158 12.88 17.57 -14.94
C GLY A 158 14.14 16.96 -15.55
N SER A 159 15.30 17.65 -15.50
CA SER A 159 16.57 17.01 -15.86
C SER A 159 17.08 16.12 -14.74
N GLU A 160 17.73 15.02 -15.12
CA GLU A 160 18.39 14.12 -14.17
C GLU A 160 19.41 14.89 -13.31
N GLU A 161 20.11 15.86 -13.91
CA GLU A 161 21.08 16.72 -13.25
C GLU A 161 20.46 17.60 -12.16
N ALA A 162 19.26 18.15 -12.39
CA ALA A 162 18.58 18.98 -11.40
C ALA A 162 18.16 18.15 -10.17
N LEU A 163 17.65 16.94 -10.39
CA LEU A 163 17.21 16.06 -9.31
C LEU A 163 18.39 15.50 -8.53
N ARG A 164 19.46 15.10 -9.22
CA ARG A 164 20.70 14.64 -8.58
C ARG A 164 21.32 15.69 -7.66
N LYS A 165 21.05 16.98 -7.87
CA LYS A 165 21.52 18.06 -6.99
C LYS A 165 20.76 18.12 -5.66
N ILE A 166 19.49 17.73 -5.65
CA ILE A 166 18.64 17.82 -4.45
C ILE A 166 18.50 16.48 -3.71
N ILE A 167 18.69 15.35 -4.42
CA ILE A 167 18.55 14.01 -3.87
C ILE A 167 19.88 13.50 -3.33
N THR A 168 19.87 13.02 -2.09
CA THR A 168 20.98 12.28 -1.48
C THR A 168 20.59 10.80 -1.33
N GLU A 169 21.38 9.89 -1.92
CA GLU A 169 21.23 8.45 -1.70
C GLU A 169 22.11 8.02 -0.51
N HIS A 170 21.48 7.56 0.57
CA HIS A 170 22.20 7.13 1.78
C HIS A 170 22.58 5.64 1.75
N SER A 171 21.77 4.85 1.06
CA SER A 171 22.00 3.42 0.79
C SER A 171 21.23 3.04 -0.48
N PRO A 172 21.60 1.96 -1.18
CA PRO A 172 20.94 1.56 -2.42
C PRO A 172 19.41 1.56 -2.31
N GLY A 173 18.76 2.51 -3.00
CA GLY A 173 17.30 2.66 -3.00
C GLY A 173 16.68 3.33 -1.76
N VAL A 174 17.44 4.12 -1.00
CA VAL A 174 16.95 5.03 0.05
C VAL A 174 17.45 6.45 -0.24
N TYR A 175 16.52 7.30 -0.64
CA TYR A 175 16.79 8.66 -1.11
C TYR A 175 16.18 9.68 -0.14
N THR A 176 16.87 10.79 0.07
CA THR A 176 16.37 11.90 0.89
C THR A 176 16.52 13.22 0.18
N PHE A 177 15.58 14.14 0.42
CA PHE A 177 15.56 15.48 -0.16
C PHE A 177 14.62 16.38 0.65
N ASN A 178 14.90 17.68 0.69
CA ASN A 178 13.94 18.65 1.22
C ASN A 178 12.70 18.64 0.31
N MET A 179 11.49 18.62 0.86
CA MET A 179 10.29 18.45 0.06
C MET A 179 9.18 19.40 0.46
N LEU A 180 8.78 19.44 1.72
CA LEU A 180 7.62 20.21 2.17
C LEU A 180 8.06 21.50 2.86
N ASP A 181 7.32 22.58 2.58
CA ASP A 181 7.48 23.85 3.26
C ASP A 181 7.08 23.75 4.74
N ALA A 182 7.69 24.57 5.59
CA ALA A 182 7.39 24.60 7.02
C ALA A 182 5.93 24.99 7.30
N THR A 183 5.35 25.87 6.48
CA THR A 183 3.96 26.29 6.57
C THR A 183 3.02 25.12 6.31
N PHE A 184 3.28 24.32 5.27
CA PHE A 184 2.52 23.09 4.99
C PHE A 184 2.60 22.12 6.15
N CYS A 185 3.80 21.94 6.73
CA CYS A 185 3.99 21.07 7.87
C CYS A 185 3.14 21.51 9.07
N SER A 186 3.11 22.82 9.39
CA SER A 186 2.27 23.36 10.47
C SER A 186 0.78 23.14 10.20
N MET A 187 0.30 23.52 9.01
CA MET A 187 -1.11 23.36 8.63
C MET A 187 -1.55 21.90 8.72
N MET A 188 -0.75 20.96 8.22
CA MET A 188 -1.06 19.53 8.31
C MET A 188 -1.12 19.02 9.76
N LEU A 189 -0.23 19.49 10.64
CA LEU A 189 -0.26 19.13 12.06
C LEU A 189 -1.53 19.65 12.74
N GLU A 190 -1.86 20.92 12.50
CA GLU A 190 -3.05 21.58 13.04
C GLU A 190 -4.34 20.92 12.53
N GLU A 191 -4.40 20.59 11.24
CA GLU A 191 -5.55 19.91 10.63
C GLU A 191 -5.80 18.53 11.22
N VAL A 192 -4.74 17.73 11.42
CA VAL A 192 -4.87 16.40 12.04
C VAL A 192 -5.31 16.52 13.49
N GLU A 193 -4.75 17.46 14.26
CA GLU A 193 -5.16 17.71 15.65
C GLU A 193 -6.62 18.17 15.74
N HIS A 194 -7.04 19.08 14.85
CA HIS A 194 -8.42 19.54 14.73
C HIS A 194 -9.37 18.38 14.41
N PHE A 195 -9.02 17.52 13.47
CA PHE A 195 -9.79 16.33 13.15
C PHE A 195 -9.89 15.35 14.33
N GLU A 196 -8.78 15.08 15.04
CA GLU A 196 -8.79 14.19 16.22
C GLU A 196 -9.72 14.75 17.31
N ASN A 197 -9.65 16.05 17.59
CA ASN A 197 -10.50 16.72 18.57
C ASN A 197 -11.98 16.66 18.18
N TRP A 198 -12.31 17.00 16.93
CA TRP A 198 -13.67 16.88 16.41
C TRP A 198 -14.19 15.45 16.49
N ALA A 199 -13.36 14.45 16.15
CA ALA A 199 -13.76 13.04 16.18
C ALA A 199 -14.07 12.57 17.61
N LEU A 200 -13.32 13.05 18.61
CA LEU A 200 -13.60 12.80 20.03
C LEU A 200 -14.95 13.40 20.45
N GLU A 201 -15.21 14.65 20.10
CA GLU A 201 -16.47 15.34 20.43
C GLU A 201 -17.68 14.70 19.74
N ALA A 202 -17.55 14.40 18.44
CA ALA A 202 -18.57 13.75 17.63
C ALA A 202 -18.74 12.26 17.93
N LYS A 203 -17.92 11.69 18.83
CA LYS A 203 -17.87 10.25 19.17
C LYS A 203 -17.65 9.36 17.94
N VAL A 204 -16.88 9.86 16.98
CA VAL A 204 -16.47 9.15 15.78
C VAL A 204 -15.14 8.45 16.07
N LYS A 205 -15.09 7.14 15.85
CA LYS A 205 -13.84 6.39 15.98
C LYS A 205 -12.92 6.71 14.80
N VAL A 206 -11.77 7.34 15.06
CA VAL A 206 -10.70 7.53 14.08
C VAL A 206 -10.14 6.17 13.63
N MET A 207 -10.07 5.98 12.32
CA MET A 207 -9.45 4.80 11.72
C MET A 207 -7.93 4.88 11.86
N ARG A 208 -7.32 3.78 12.32
CA ARG A 208 -5.87 3.73 12.53
C ARG A 208 -5.11 3.68 11.21
N PRO A 209 -3.93 4.33 11.11
CA PRO A 209 -3.17 4.41 9.86
C PRO A 209 -2.83 3.06 9.23
N ASN A 210 -2.40 2.11 10.06
CA ASN A 210 -2.13 0.74 9.69
C ASN A 210 -2.20 -0.16 10.94
N THR A 211 -1.83 -1.44 10.79
CA THR A 211 -1.90 -2.44 11.88
C THR A 211 -0.82 -2.31 12.95
N MET A 212 0.22 -1.52 12.70
CA MET A 212 1.37 -1.34 13.60
C MET A 212 1.38 0.03 14.29
N ASN A 213 0.60 1.00 13.81
CA ASN A 213 0.46 2.33 14.42
C ASN A 213 -0.88 2.46 15.16
N ASN A 214 -0.81 2.87 16.42
CA ASN A 214 -1.98 3.10 17.27
C ASN A 214 -2.47 4.54 17.23
N TYR A 215 -1.69 5.48 16.69
CA TYR A 215 -1.99 6.91 16.68
C TYR A 215 -1.74 7.56 15.32
N GLY A 216 -2.42 8.67 15.06
CA GLY A 216 -2.53 9.32 13.76
C GLY A 216 -3.81 8.98 13.00
N ALA A 217 -3.90 9.50 11.77
CA ALA A 217 -5.12 9.48 10.96
C ALA A 217 -4.84 9.11 9.49
N VAL A 218 -5.81 8.46 8.85
CA VAL A 218 -5.80 8.24 7.39
C VAL A 218 -6.32 9.50 6.71
N LEU A 219 -5.54 10.08 5.80
CA LEU A 219 -5.85 11.38 5.20
C LEU A 219 -6.95 11.30 4.15
N ASP A 220 -7.06 10.15 3.46
CA ASP A 220 -8.16 9.89 2.55
C ASP A 220 -9.50 9.93 3.30
N ASP A 221 -9.54 9.49 4.56
CA ASP A 221 -10.76 9.45 5.36
C ASP A 221 -11.31 10.84 5.70
N ILE A 222 -10.44 11.85 5.75
CA ILE A 222 -10.82 13.23 6.03
C ILE A 222 -11.03 14.07 4.77
N GLY A 223 -10.81 13.50 3.57
CA GLY A 223 -11.14 14.10 2.27
C GLY A 223 -9.93 14.54 1.42
N MET A 224 -8.69 14.21 1.81
CA MET A 224 -7.48 14.63 1.09
C MET A 224 -7.09 13.73 -0.09
N GLU A 225 -7.93 12.78 -0.49
CA GLU A 225 -7.67 11.82 -1.57
C GLU A 225 -7.26 12.52 -2.88
N GLY A 226 -7.94 13.61 -3.26
CA GLY A 226 -7.62 14.37 -4.46
C GLY A 226 -6.22 14.97 -4.44
N MET A 227 -5.84 15.63 -3.34
CA MET A 227 -4.51 16.22 -3.16
C MET A 227 -3.41 15.15 -3.20
N LEU A 228 -3.61 14.03 -2.51
CA LEU A 228 -2.64 12.93 -2.47
C LEU A 228 -2.49 12.21 -3.81
N ASN A 229 -3.58 12.10 -4.57
CA ASN A 229 -3.55 11.55 -5.92
C ASN A 229 -2.72 12.44 -6.86
N GLU A 230 -2.92 13.76 -6.82
CA GLU A 230 -2.11 14.72 -7.58
C GLU A 230 -0.63 14.69 -7.14
N LEU A 231 -0.36 14.54 -5.84
CA LEU A 231 1.00 14.40 -5.31
C LEU A 231 1.69 13.15 -5.88
N MET A 232 1.00 12.01 -5.87
CA MET A 232 1.52 10.77 -6.44
C MET A 232 1.78 10.91 -7.94
N ILE A 233 0.77 11.31 -8.71
CA ILE A 233 0.83 11.32 -10.19
C ILE A 233 1.84 12.33 -10.71
N ASN A 234 1.89 13.54 -10.15
CA ASN A 234 2.69 14.63 -10.73
C ASN A 234 4.08 14.77 -10.11
N PHE A 235 4.33 14.23 -8.91
CA PHE A 235 5.60 14.43 -8.21
C PHE A 235 6.30 13.11 -7.89
N ILE A 236 5.58 12.10 -7.40
CA ILE A 236 6.21 10.82 -7.05
C ILE A 236 6.45 9.95 -8.28
N ASN A 237 5.49 9.86 -9.19
CA ASN A 237 5.62 9.04 -10.40
C ASN A 237 6.81 9.47 -11.27
N PRO A 238 7.04 10.76 -11.59
CA PRO A 238 8.21 11.16 -12.39
C PRO A 238 9.53 10.76 -11.75
N MET A 239 9.64 10.90 -10.43
CA MET A 239 10.83 10.48 -9.68
C MET A 239 11.00 8.96 -9.64
N ALA A 240 9.90 8.22 -9.50
CA ALA A 240 9.92 6.77 -9.39
C ALA A 240 10.12 6.06 -10.74
N ALA A 241 9.59 6.64 -11.82
CA ALA A 241 9.61 6.16 -13.20
C ALA A 241 10.82 6.65 -14.00
N GLY A 242 11.47 7.75 -13.58
CA GLY A 242 12.57 8.38 -14.32
C GLY A 242 12.19 8.86 -15.73
N GLU A 243 10.89 8.82 -16.04
CA GLU A 243 10.28 9.36 -17.25
C GLU A 243 9.89 10.80 -16.95
N TYR A 244 10.84 11.72 -17.15
CA TYR A 244 10.49 13.13 -17.22
C TYR A 244 9.82 13.37 -18.56
N MET A 245 8.50 13.58 -18.53
CA MET A 245 7.76 14.01 -19.72
C MET A 245 8.39 15.29 -20.24
N GLN A 246 9.12 15.19 -21.34
CA GLN A 246 9.23 16.33 -22.24
C GLN A 246 7.82 16.63 -22.76
N SER A 247 7.31 17.78 -22.33
CA SER A 247 6.25 18.59 -22.93
C SER A 247 4.84 18.51 -22.31
N SER A 248 4.38 19.73 -21.98
CA SER A 248 3.00 20.22 -22.13
C SER A 248 2.09 20.09 -20.91
N PHE A 249 2.13 21.10 -20.04
CA PHE A 249 0.91 21.61 -19.42
C PHE A 249 -0.13 21.85 -20.53
N GLY A 250 -1.20 21.05 -20.55
CA GLY A 250 -2.34 21.26 -21.45
C GLY A 250 -2.85 19.99 -22.10
N ASN A 251 -3.92 19.44 -21.53
CA ASN A 251 -4.90 18.53 -22.15
C ASN A 251 -4.35 17.42 -23.05
N LYS A 252 -4.27 16.19 -22.52
CA LYS A 252 -4.84 15.02 -23.19
C LYS A 252 -4.92 13.78 -22.31
N LEU A 253 -6.09 13.15 -22.40
CA LEU A 253 -6.43 11.83 -21.90
C LEU A 253 -5.41 10.75 -22.34
N ILE A 254 -5.11 9.87 -21.38
CA ILE A 254 -4.99 8.41 -21.48
C ILE A 254 -4.51 7.86 -22.84
N SER A 255 -3.29 7.34 -22.87
CA SER A 255 -2.94 6.22 -23.75
C SER A 255 -1.87 5.32 -23.13
N CYS A 256 -2.21 4.66 -22.03
CA CYS A 256 -1.49 3.44 -21.64
C CYS A 256 -1.87 2.34 -22.64
N GLY A 257 -0.95 2.02 -23.56
CA GLY A 257 -1.08 0.86 -24.44
C GLY A 257 -0.59 1.07 -25.86
N ARG A 258 0.71 0.80 -26.09
CA ARG A 258 1.29 0.11 -27.28
C ARG A 258 2.78 0.41 -27.39
N ALA A 259 3.63 -0.57 -27.09
CA ALA A 259 4.94 -0.68 -27.74
C ALA A 259 5.61 -2.06 -27.55
N VAL A 260 4.91 -3.20 -27.73
CA VAL A 260 5.63 -4.45 -28.04
C VAL A 260 4.79 -5.33 -28.98
N LYS A 261 4.76 -4.96 -30.27
CA LYS A 261 4.40 -5.91 -31.33
C LYS A 261 5.07 -5.47 -32.63
N GLY A 262 6.23 -6.05 -32.91
CA GLY A 262 6.93 -5.82 -34.17
C GLY A 262 8.39 -6.19 -34.11
N LEU A 263 8.71 -7.49 -34.05
CA LEU A 263 9.91 -8.06 -34.67
C LEU A 263 9.83 -9.59 -34.60
N ILE A 264 9.11 -10.17 -35.56
CA ILE A 264 9.48 -11.45 -36.13
C ILE A 264 10.21 -11.10 -37.42
N MET A 265 11.50 -11.43 -37.53
CA MET A 265 12.11 -12.18 -38.65
C MET A 265 13.64 -12.18 -38.57
N SER A 266 14.19 -13.31 -39.01
CA SER A 266 15.59 -13.69 -39.31
C SER A 266 16.57 -13.90 -38.14
N GLU A 267 16.84 -15.19 -37.91
CA GLU A 267 18.15 -15.70 -37.51
C GLU A 267 19.20 -15.27 -38.54
N GLU A 268 20.26 -14.60 -38.11
CA GLU A 268 21.62 -14.81 -38.65
C GLU A 268 22.68 -14.19 -37.73
N THR A 269 23.80 -14.88 -37.66
CA THR A 269 24.90 -14.81 -36.70
C THR A 269 25.70 -13.51 -36.72
N VAL A 270 25.65 -12.72 -35.63
CA VAL A 270 26.73 -11.79 -35.26
C VAL A 270 26.94 -11.80 -33.73
N GLY A 271 28.22 -11.98 -33.34
CA GLY A 271 28.83 -11.96 -32.00
C GLY A 271 27.99 -11.62 -30.77
N LYS A 272 27.65 -12.65 -29.98
CA LYS A 272 26.94 -12.61 -28.69
C LYS A 272 27.76 -12.05 -27.49
N ARG A 273 28.84 -11.29 -27.73
CA ARG A 273 29.72 -10.80 -26.64
C ARG A 273 29.92 -9.28 -26.56
N ASP A 274 29.58 -8.52 -27.60
CA ASP A 274 29.79 -7.07 -27.61
C ASP A 274 28.48 -6.25 -27.73
N ILE A 275 27.32 -6.93 -27.74
CA ILE A 275 25.99 -6.30 -27.83
C ILE A 275 25.36 -6.11 -26.43
N GLU A 276 25.80 -6.87 -25.42
CA GLU A 276 25.32 -6.70 -24.03
C GLU A 276 25.91 -5.47 -23.34
N GLU A 277 27.00 -4.89 -23.84
CA GLU A 277 27.69 -3.77 -23.18
C GLU A 277 27.38 -2.39 -23.81
N LYS A 278 26.77 -2.35 -25.01
CA LYS A 278 26.42 -1.11 -25.72
C LYS A 278 24.93 -0.75 -25.76
N ILE A 279 24.05 -1.55 -25.18
CA ILE A 279 22.60 -1.27 -25.05
C ILE A 279 22.24 -0.79 -23.61
N VAL A 280 23.24 -0.47 -22.77
CA VAL A 280 23.04 -0.17 -21.34
C VAL A 280 22.87 1.32 -21.02
N GLU A 281 22.95 2.24 -21.99
CA GLU A 281 22.86 3.68 -21.69
C GLU A 281 21.76 4.41 -22.49
N PRO A 282 20.48 4.16 -22.14
CA PRO A 282 19.55 5.30 -22.10
C PRO A 282 18.69 5.50 -20.85
N TYR A 283 18.74 4.68 -19.78
CA TYR A 283 17.83 4.86 -18.62
C TYR A 283 18.46 4.56 -17.24
N LYS A 284 19.44 5.37 -16.83
CA LYS A 284 19.94 5.39 -15.43
C LYS A 284 19.10 6.28 -14.50
N SER A 285 18.04 6.93 -15.01
CA SER A 285 17.24 7.93 -14.30
C SER A 285 16.11 7.37 -13.43
N VAL A 286 15.82 6.06 -13.48
CA VAL A 286 14.66 5.48 -12.80
C VAL A 286 15.00 4.98 -11.40
N LEU A 287 14.59 5.71 -10.36
CA LEU A 287 14.91 5.36 -8.96
C LEU A 287 14.36 3.97 -8.57
N PHE A 288 13.21 3.55 -9.11
CA PHE A 288 12.48 2.36 -8.67
C PHE A 288 11.96 1.45 -9.82
N ALA A 289 12.60 1.46 -10.99
CA ALA A 289 12.16 0.70 -12.17
C ALA A 289 11.96 -0.79 -11.87
N ASN A 290 12.87 -1.36 -11.09
CA ASN A 290 12.89 -2.78 -10.79
C ASN A 290 11.81 -3.21 -9.78
N VAL A 291 11.07 -2.27 -9.19
CA VAL A 291 10.03 -2.53 -8.20
C VAL A 291 8.69 -1.88 -8.55
N GLY A 292 8.42 -1.60 -9.82
CA GLY A 292 7.12 -1.09 -10.28
C GLY A 292 6.92 0.42 -10.13
N GLY A 293 8.00 1.18 -9.93
CA GLY A 293 7.94 2.64 -9.79
C GLY A 293 7.41 3.39 -11.03
N SER A 294 7.39 2.76 -12.19
CA SER A 294 6.91 3.34 -13.45
C SER A 294 5.41 3.22 -13.69
N SER A 295 4.67 2.49 -12.85
CA SER A 295 3.23 2.28 -13.06
C SER A 295 2.44 2.35 -11.75
N LEU A 296 2.79 3.30 -10.89
CA LEU A 296 2.06 3.59 -9.67
C LEU A 296 0.70 4.23 -10.00
N ASP A 297 -0.38 3.64 -9.48
CA ASP A 297 -1.77 3.96 -9.83
C ASP A 297 -2.71 4.11 -8.63
N THR A 298 -2.26 3.74 -7.43
CA THR A 298 -3.08 3.76 -6.22
C THR A 298 -2.23 4.17 -5.02
N HIS A 299 -2.84 4.87 -4.05
CA HIS A 299 -2.15 5.32 -2.84
C HIS A 299 -2.90 4.93 -1.56
N HIS A 300 -2.19 5.05 -0.42
CA HIS A 300 -2.77 5.09 0.92
C HIS A 300 -1.96 6.10 1.73
N GLY A 301 -2.55 7.25 1.99
CA GLY A 301 -1.90 8.37 2.68
C GLY A 301 -2.37 8.49 4.13
N PHE A 302 -1.42 8.63 5.05
CA PHE A 302 -1.73 8.69 6.47
C PHE A 302 -0.65 9.44 7.25
N VAL A 303 -1.02 9.94 8.41
CA VAL A 303 -0.11 10.51 9.40
C VAL A 303 0.09 9.52 10.54
N VAL A 304 1.33 9.41 11.00
CA VAL A 304 1.69 8.64 12.21
C VAL A 304 2.27 9.56 13.25
N GLU A 305 2.00 9.26 14.52
CA GLU A 305 2.41 10.10 15.64
C GLU A 305 3.12 9.27 16.71
N TYR A 306 4.25 9.80 17.18
CA TYR A 306 5.01 9.27 18.29
C TYR A 306 5.12 10.33 19.38
N SER A 307 4.85 9.98 20.62
CA SER A 307 5.02 10.87 21.79
C SER A 307 5.21 10.04 23.05
N MET A 308 5.64 10.67 24.14
CA MET A 308 5.94 9.99 25.41
C MET A 308 4.74 9.27 26.05
N ASP A 309 3.52 9.60 25.62
CA ASP A 309 2.25 9.01 26.03
C ASP A 309 1.53 8.20 24.91
N ARG A 310 2.12 8.14 23.70
CA ARG A 310 1.62 7.41 22.54
C ARG A 310 2.61 6.29 22.16
N ASP A 311 2.67 5.93 20.87
CA ASP A 311 3.69 5.00 20.37
C ASP A 311 5.08 5.63 20.49
N LEU A 312 6.08 4.87 20.95
CA LEU A 312 7.45 5.36 21.06
C LEU A 312 8.28 4.98 19.83
N ASP A 313 8.01 3.82 19.25
CA ASP A 313 8.78 3.21 18.17
C ASP A 313 7.88 2.53 17.13
N LEU A 314 8.50 2.01 16.07
CA LEU A 314 7.81 1.14 15.11
C LEU A 314 8.70 -0.05 14.78
N GLY A 315 8.22 -1.24 15.11
CA GLY A 315 8.94 -2.50 14.93
C GLY A 315 9.38 -2.78 13.49
N PHE A 316 10.29 -3.74 13.33
CA PHE A 316 10.85 -4.10 12.03
C PHE A 316 9.82 -4.67 11.05
N HIS A 317 9.68 -4.06 9.87
CA HIS A 317 8.67 -4.40 8.87
C HIS A 317 9.09 -4.04 7.44
N VAL A 318 8.14 -4.22 6.52
CA VAL A 318 8.14 -3.75 5.13
C VAL A 318 6.78 -3.13 4.87
N ASP A 319 6.71 -2.21 3.92
CA ASP A 319 5.45 -1.57 3.57
C ASP A 319 4.66 -2.40 2.55
N ASP A 320 3.34 -2.22 2.58
CA ASP A 320 2.44 -2.67 1.51
C ASP A 320 2.41 -1.66 0.35
N SER A 321 3.59 -1.37 -0.20
CA SER A 321 3.78 -0.44 -1.30
C SER A 321 4.87 -0.93 -2.26
N GLU A 322 4.87 -0.39 -3.46
CA GLU A 322 6.01 -0.49 -4.37
C GLU A 322 7.04 0.61 -4.02
N VAL A 323 6.55 1.83 -3.77
CA VAL A 323 7.33 2.99 -3.32
C VAL A 323 6.64 3.63 -2.11
N THR A 324 7.42 3.97 -1.09
CA THR A 324 6.98 4.70 0.09
C THR A 324 7.63 6.06 0.14
N LEU A 325 6.81 7.10 0.28
CA LEU A 325 7.22 8.44 0.71
C LEU A 325 6.98 8.58 2.22
N ASN A 326 7.98 9.06 2.94
CA ASN A 326 7.91 9.36 4.36
C ASN A 326 8.48 10.76 4.62
N VAL A 327 7.65 11.69 5.07
CA VAL A 327 8.04 13.08 5.32
C VAL A 327 7.82 13.42 6.79
N CYS A 328 8.80 14.03 7.44
CA CYS A 328 8.62 14.48 8.82
C CYS A 328 7.92 15.83 8.79
N LEU A 329 6.73 15.88 9.39
CA LEU A 329 6.00 17.13 9.61
C LEU A 329 6.55 17.86 10.84
N GLY A 330 7.24 17.13 11.72
CA GLY A 330 7.94 17.70 12.87
C GLY A 330 7.21 17.46 14.18
N LYS A 331 6.98 18.57 14.88
CA LYS A 331 7.18 18.81 16.32
C LYS A 331 8.63 18.57 16.78
N ASP A 332 8.95 19.07 17.97
CA ASP A 332 10.29 18.93 18.57
C ASP A 332 10.43 17.53 19.20
N PHE A 333 11.48 16.80 18.85
CA PHE A 333 11.75 15.45 19.36
C PHE A 333 13.24 15.11 19.36
N ASP A 334 13.61 14.16 20.23
CA ASP A 334 14.93 13.52 20.26
C ASP A 334 14.81 12.01 20.04
N GLY A 335 15.79 11.41 19.34
CA GLY A 335 15.79 10.00 18.98
C GLY A 335 14.85 9.70 17.80
N GLY A 336 14.28 8.49 17.75
CA GLY A 336 13.35 8.11 16.70
C GLY A 336 14.00 7.82 15.35
N GLU A 337 15.30 7.52 15.29
CA GLU A 337 15.98 7.29 14.01
C GLU A 337 15.28 6.18 13.22
N LEU A 338 15.09 6.42 11.92
CA LEU A 338 14.67 5.37 11.01
C LEU A 338 15.85 4.47 10.74
N PHE A 339 15.62 3.16 10.77
CA PHE A 339 16.67 2.17 10.50
C PHE A 339 16.27 1.30 9.32
N PHE A 340 17.19 1.11 8.36
CA PHE A 340 16.99 0.29 7.16
C PHE A 340 17.95 -0.89 7.15
N ARG A 341 17.50 -2.00 6.56
CA ARG A 341 18.17 -3.31 6.60
C ARG A 341 18.11 -4.02 5.23
N GLY A 342 18.20 -3.25 4.15
CA GLY A 342 18.23 -3.75 2.78
C GLY A 342 16.88 -4.24 2.25
N VAL A 343 16.80 -4.35 0.93
CA VAL A 343 15.60 -4.77 0.21
C VAL A 343 15.55 -6.30 0.06
N ARG A 344 14.38 -6.91 0.27
CA ARG A 344 14.17 -8.37 0.15
C ARG A 344 12.86 -8.74 -0.54
N CYS A 345 12.92 -9.81 -1.34
CA CYS A 345 11.71 -10.45 -1.88
C CYS A 345 11.01 -11.30 -0.82
N ASP A 346 9.80 -11.76 -1.12
CA ASP A 346 8.93 -12.49 -0.17
C ASP A 346 9.61 -13.75 0.38
N LYS A 347 10.42 -14.43 -0.46
CA LYS A 347 11.19 -15.63 -0.05
C LYS A 347 12.33 -15.32 0.92
N HIS A 348 12.84 -14.08 0.93
CA HIS A 348 14.05 -13.70 1.68
C HIS A 348 13.79 -12.56 2.67
N VAL A 349 12.53 -12.19 2.94
CA VAL A 349 12.17 -11.06 3.83
C VAL A 349 12.76 -11.23 5.24
N ASN A 350 12.84 -12.47 5.72
CA ASN A 350 13.41 -12.84 7.02
C ASN A 350 14.91 -13.17 6.95
N GLY A 351 15.59 -12.92 5.83
CA GLY A 351 17.02 -13.19 5.70
C GLY A 351 17.87 -12.27 6.58
N GLU A 352 19.14 -12.59 6.78
CA GLU A 352 20.03 -11.71 7.54
C GLU A 352 20.31 -10.40 6.78
N SER A 353 20.70 -9.38 7.54
CA SER A 353 21.18 -8.09 7.03
C SER A 353 22.70 -8.12 6.94
N ARG A 354 23.24 -7.53 5.88
CA ARG A 354 24.68 -7.32 5.76
C ARG A 354 25.08 -5.94 6.26
N PRO A 355 26.34 -5.73 6.69
CA PRO A 355 26.80 -4.43 7.19
C PRO A 355 26.55 -3.28 6.19
N GLU A 356 26.72 -3.52 4.89
CA GLU A 356 26.47 -2.53 3.84
C GLU A 356 24.99 -2.17 3.61
N GLU A 357 24.07 -2.93 4.22
CA GLU A 357 22.62 -2.72 4.12
C GLU A 357 22.05 -2.01 5.37
N VAL A 358 22.90 -1.76 6.38
CA VAL A 358 22.53 -1.11 7.63
C VAL A 358 22.65 0.39 7.46
N LEU A 359 21.51 1.07 7.49
CA LEU A 359 21.44 2.53 7.53
C LEU A 359 20.62 2.95 8.74
N GLU A 360 21.04 4.03 9.38
CA GLU A 360 20.26 4.76 10.38
C GLU A 360 20.17 6.22 9.94
N TYR A 361 18.99 6.81 10.06
CA TYR A 361 18.69 8.12 9.55
C TYR A 361 17.85 8.93 10.54
N SER A 362 18.40 10.07 10.97
CA SER A 362 17.71 11.04 11.80
C SER A 362 16.86 11.96 10.92
N HIS A 363 15.55 11.97 11.16
CA HIS A 363 14.65 12.80 10.36
C HIS A 363 14.77 14.27 10.71
N VAL A 364 14.42 15.12 9.74
CA VAL A 364 14.33 16.57 9.90
C VAL A 364 12.95 17.01 9.37
N PRO A 365 12.26 17.97 10.02
CA PRO A 365 11.01 18.53 9.51
C PRO A 365 11.13 19.04 8.06
N GLY A 366 10.08 18.84 7.26
CA GLY A 366 10.01 19.20 5.85
C GLY A 366 10.83 18.31 4.89
N ARG A 367 11.75 17.50 5.41
CA ARG A 367 12.57 16.58 4.60
C ARG A 367 11.82 15.28 4.36
N ALA A 368 11.91 14.75 3.14
CA ALA A 368 11.35 13.47 2.74
C ALA A 368 12.41 12.36 2.69
N ILE A 369 11.95 11.13 2.87
CA ILE A 369 12.64 9.89 2.52
C ILE A 369 11.76 9.15 1.52
N LEU A 370 12.36 8.74 0.41
CA LEU A 370 11.72 7.93 -0.62
C LEU A 370 12.46 6.60 -0.72
N HIS A 371 11.76 5.49 -0.55
CA HIS A 371 12.34 4.15 -0.61
C HIS A 371 11.38 3.11 -1.19
N ALA A 372 11.92 1.96 -1.59
CA ALA A 372 11.08 0.84 -2.01
C ALA A 372 10.27 0.31 -0.82
N GLY A 373 9.00 -0.05 -1.01
CA GLY A 373 8.19 -0.60 0.09
C GLY A 373 8.73 -1.92 0.64
N ARG A 374 9.45 -2.68 -0.21
CA ARG A 374 10.17 -3.91 0.18
C ARG A 374 11.49 -3.68 0.91
N HIS A 375 11.88 -2.42 1.14
CA HIS A 375 13.01 -2.09 1.99
C HIS A 375 12.64 -2.38 3.43
N ARG A 376 13.37 -3.28 4.07
CA ARG A 376 13.07 -3.66 5.45
C ARG A 376 13.55 -2.57 6.39
N HIS A 377 12.68 -2.09 7.26
CA HIS A 377 12.95 -0.92 8.07
C HIS A 377 12.09 -0.85 9.34
N GLY A 378 12.30 0.18 10.13
CA GLY A 378 11.48 0.54 11.29
C GLY A 378 11.90 1.90 11.85
N ALA A 379 11.29 2.30 12.97
CA ALA A 379 11.67 3.50 13.72
C ALA A 379 12.16 3.08 15.10
N LYS A 380 13.29 3.65 15.55
CA LYS A 380 13.72 3.53 16.95
C LYS A 380 12.77 4.30 17.87
N ALA A 381 12.91 4.06 19.17
CA ALA A 381 12.18 4.81 20.17
C ALA A 381 12.58 6.29 20.15
N ILE A 382 11.59 7.18 20.19
CA ILE A 382 11.83 8.55 20.62
C ILE A 382 12.22 8.57 22.11
N THR A 383 12.99 9.58 22.50
CA THR A 383 13.49 9.74 23.86
C THR A 383 12.97 11.01 24.53
N ALA A 384 12.51 11.98 23.73
CA ALA A 384 11.82 13.18 24.18
C ALA A 384 10.90 13.72 23.08
N GLY A 385 9.90 14.51 23.48
CA GLY A 385 9.08 15.31 22.58
C GLY A 385 7.99 14.54 21.83
N GLN A 386 7.59 15.08 20.67
CA GLN A 386 6.60 14.50 19.78
C GLN A 386 7.13 14.52 18.35
N ARG A 387 6.97 13.41 17.64
CA ARG A 387 7.33 13.28 16.24
C ARG A 387 6.12 12.87 15.42
N THR A 388 5.87 13.61 14.36
CA THR A 388 4.79 13.31 13.42
C THR A 388 5.30 13.22 12.00
N ASN A 389 4.92 12.16 11.30
CA ASN A 389 5.32 11.89 9.93
C ASN A 389 4.11 11.67 9.02
N LEU A 390 4.16 12.27 7.83
CA LEU A 390 3.29 11.98 6.70
C LEU A 390 3.86 10.80 5.90
N ILE A 391 3.06 9.76 5.70
CA ILE A 391 3.41 8.58 4.91
C ILE A 391 2.47 8.47 3.72
N LEU A 392 3.01 8.20 2.54
CA LEU A 392 2.25 7.85 1.35
C LEU A 392 2.78 6.54 0.78
N TRP A 393 1.94 5.50 0.85
CA TRP A 393 2.20 4.22 0.20
C TRP A 393 1.69 4.24 -1.23
N CYS A 394 2.59 4.26 -2.20
CA CYS A 394 2.25 4.21 -3.62
C CYS A 394 2.34 2.78 -4.13
N ARG A 395 1.31 2.34 -4.86
CA ARG A 395 1.17 0.97 -5.34
C ARG A 395 0.97 0.93 -6.85
N SER A 396 1.38 -0.17 -7.46
CA SER A 396 1.19 -0.47 -8.87
C SER A 396 0.36 -1.74 -9.04
N SER A 397 -0.88 -1.61 -9.52
CA SER A 397 -1.71 -2.78 -9.83
C SER A 397 -1.10 -3.64 -10.93
N GLU A 398 -0.47 -3.02 -11.93
CA GLU A 398 0.22 -3.73 -13.02
C GLU A 398 1.38 -4.57 -12.49
N PHE A 399 2.29 -3.98 -11.71
CA PHE A 399 3.44 -4.69 -11.16
C PHE A 399 3.01 -5.84 -10.25
N ARG A 400 1.98 -5.62 -9.43
CA ARG A 400 1.41 -6.64 -8.54
C ARG A 400 0.80 -7.81 -9.32
N GLU A 401 0.16 -7.55 -10.45
CA GLU A 401 -0.35 -8.60 -11.33
C GLU A 401 0.80 -9.37 -12.00
N LEU A 402 1.78 -8.67 -12.57
CA LEU A 402 2.96 -9.28 -13.21
C LEU A 402 3.75 -10.18 -12.24
N LYS A 403 3.87 -9.76 -10.97
CA LYS A 403 4.58 -10.51 -9.92
C LYS A 403 3.97 -11.90 -9.69
N LYS A 404 2.67 -12.11 -9.92
CA LYS A 404 2.00 -13.43 -9.77
C LYS A 404 2.57 -14.48 -10.72
N TYR A 405 3.09 -14.06 -11.87
CA TYR A 405 3.63 -14.95 -12.91
C TYR A 405 5.15 -15.08 -12.85
N GLN A 406 5.83 -14.28 -12.02
CA GLN A 406 7.29 -14.27 -11.92
C GLN A 406 7.79 -15.47 -11.09
N ARG A 407 8.49 -16.39 -11.74
CA ARG A 407 9.02 -17.63 -11.10
C ARG A 407 10.46 -17.51 -10.60
N ASP A 408 11.23 -16.56 -11.15
CA ASP A 408 12.69 -16.47 -10.98
C ASP A 408 13.15 -15.52 -9.85
N PHE A 409 14.47 -15.43 -9.67
CA PHE A 409 15.12 -14.53 -8.72
C PHE A 409 14.75 -13.07 -8.97
N SER A 410 14.21 -12.39 -7.96
CA SER A 410 14.01 -10.95 -8.01
C SER A 410 15.35 -10.22 -8.18
N SER A 411 15.48 -9.44 -9.25
CA SER A 411 16.69 -8.67 -9.59
C SER A 411 17.06 -7.63 -8.55
N TRP A 412 16.10 -7.18 -7.76
CA TRP A 412 16.22 -6.14 -6.73
C TRP A 412 16.46 -6.68 -5.31
N CYS A 413 16.34 -7.99 -5.09
CA CYS A 413 16.54 -8.58 -3.76
C CYS A 413 18.03 -8.80 -3.48
N GLY A 414 18.57 -8.19 -2.42
CA GLY A 414 19.99 -8.28 -2.06
C GLY A 414 20.49 -9.71 -1.82
N GLU A 415 19.61 -10.59 -1.33
CA GLU A 415 19.92 -12.02 -1.12
C GLU A 415 19.87 -12.82 -2.44
N CYS A 416 18.89 -12.55 -3.31
CA CYS A 416 18.83 -13.15 -4.64
C CYS A 416 20.08 -12.82 -5.47
N LEU A 417 20.54 -11.57 -5.39
CA LEU A 417 21.72 -11.11 -6.11
C LEU A 417 22.99 -11.84 -5.69
N VAL A 418 23.19 -12.06 -4.38
CA VAL A 418 24.35 -12.81 -3.88
C VAL A 418 24.30 -14.27 -4.27
N ARG A 419 23.17 -14.96 -4.07
CA ARG A 419 23.00 -16.35 -4.51
C ARG A 419 23.27 -16.51 -6.01
N ARG A 420 22.84 -15.53 -6.82
CA ARG A 420 23.12 -15.50 -8.27
C ARG A 420 24.61 -15.32 -8.57
N LYS A 421 25.32 -14.45 -7.84
CA LYS A 421 26.77 -14.24 -7.98
C LYS A 421 27.55 -15.49 -7.56
N GLU A 422 27.20 -16.12 -6.44
CA GLU A 422 27.82 -17.36 -5.95
C GLU A 422 27.63 -18.53 -6.92
N ARG A 423 26.41 -18.72 -7.44
CA ARG A 423 26.14 -19.75 -8.45
C ARG A 423 27.01 -19.56 -9.69
N ARG A 424 27.16 -18.32 -10.17
CA ARG A 424 28.06 -18.02 -11.31
C ARG A 424 29.53 -18.32 -10.98
N ARG A 425 30.00 -17.96 -9.79
CA ARG A 425 31.38 -18.27 -9.35
C ARG A 425 31.62 -19.78 -9.30
N ARG A 426 30.70 -20.55 -8.73
CA ARG A 426 30.79 -22.03 -8.70
C ARG A 426 30.85 -22.64 -10.09
N LEU A 427 29.98 -22.19 -11.00
CA LEU A 427 29.98 -22.66 -12.40
C LEU A 427 31.27 -22.28 -13.14
N SER A 428 31.80 -21.08 -12.90
CA SER A 428 33.08 -20.65 -13.49
C SER A 428 34.26 -21.48 -12.98
N ASN A 429 34.31 -21.76 -11.68
CA ASN A 429 35.35 -22.60 -11.08
C ASN A 429 35.27 -24.05 -11.58
N ALA A 430 34.06 -24.63 -11.67
CA ALA A 430 33.87 -25.98 -12.20
C ALA A 430 34.33 -26.08 -13.67
N LYS A 431 34.04 -25.07 -14.50
CA LYS A 431 34.54 -25.02 -15.89
C LYS A 431 36.06 -24.94 -15.97
N ARG A 432 36.71 -24.23 -15.05
CA ARG A 432 38.18 -24.15 -14.99
C ARG A 432 38.81 -25.48 -14.58
N GLN A 433 38.22 -26.19 -13.61
CA GLN A 433 38.67 -27.51 -13.18
C GLN A 433 38.50 -28.61 -14.23
N LEU A 434 37.51 -28.49 -15.12
CA LEU A 434 37.33 -29.41 -16.25
C LEU A 434 38.27 -29.09 -17.43
N ALA A 435 38.93 -27.93 -17.43
CA ALA A 435 39.84 -27.48 -18.48
C ALA A 435 41.32 -27.65 -18.11
N THR A 436 41.61 -28.09 -16.88
CA THR A 436 42.92 -28.52 -16.36
C THR A 436 42.92 -30.02 -16.21
#